data_AF-A0A7J6WHI3-F1
#
_entry.id   AF-A0A7J6WHI3-F1
#
_cell.length_a   1.000
_cell.length_b   1.000
_cell.length_c   1.000
_cell.angle_alpha   90.00
_cell.angle_beta   90.00
_cell.angle_gamma   90.00
#
_symmetry.space_group_name_H-M   'P 1'
#
loop_
_entity.id
_entity.type
_entity.pdbx_description
1 polymer ?
#
loop_
_entity_poly.entity_id
_entity_poly.type
_entity_poly.pdbx_seq_one_letter_code
_entity_poly.pdbx_strand_id
1 'polypeptide(L)'
;MAKEMAIDNKLKGASQLQKKYIVLSEDDIRARQEQAITEVSSMLSTSRASACIVLRHFNWDVNEVHDSWFADEEKVRKTTGWLKIPVVSDPSLNDNKRLRITCQICFDDYPCNRMFGASCGHLFCRTCLQTYIAMSIKDGSGCLFLRCPEGECSAIVGDELFDALATYDDKLKYCWYLVRSYVKKDVKWCPASDCKYAVEFVADADDSCDVLCECGHSFCWKCTMDAHHPVDCNSVSTAPRVV
;
A
#
# COMPACT_ATOMS: atom_id res chain seq x y z
N MET A 1 -5.93 -16.46 56.06
CA MET A 1 -4.51 -16.08 55.88
C MET A 1 -3.76 -16.93 54.85
N ALA A 2 -3.37 -18.18 55.08
CA ALA A 2 -2.61 -18.95 54.06
C ALA A 2 -3.42 -19.34 52.79
N LYS A 3 -4.76 -19.45 52.91
CA LYS A 3 -5.65 -19.74 51.77
C LYS A 3 -6.00 -18.52 50.91
N GLU A 4 -5.96 -17.30 51.47
CA GLU A 4 -6.20 -16.05 50.71
C GLU A 4 -4.97 -15.64 49.90
N MET A 5 -3.75 -15.85 50.43
CA MET A 5 -2.51 -15.64 49.68
C MET A 5 -2.32 -16.57 48.48
N ALA A 6 -3.00 -17.73 48.47
CA ALA A 6 -2.97 -18.67 47.35
C ALA A 6 -3.93 -18.29 46.20
N ILE A 7 -4.97 -17.50 46.50
CA ILE A 7 -5.92 -17.00 45.49
C ILE A 7 -5.33 -15.76 44.80
N ASP A 8 -4.66 -14.88 45.56
CA ASP A 8 -3.94 -13.72 45.00
C ASP A 8 -2.75 -14.12 44.11
N ASN A 9 -2.05 -15.23 44.42
CA ASN A 9 -0.99 -15.76 43.56
C ASN A 9 -1.52 -16.51 42.32
N LYS A 10 -2.80 -16.95 42.31
CA LYS A 10 -3.45 -17.49 41.10
C LYS A 10 -3.89 -16.40 40.14
N LEU A 11 -4.25 -15.21 40.64
CA LEU A 11 -4.59 -14.05 39.82
C LEU A 11 -3.36 -13.32 39.25
N LYS A 12 -2.19 -13.43 39.90
CA LYS A 12 -0.91 -12.91 39.39
C LYS A 12 -0.16 -13.85 38.45
N GLY A 13 -0.63 -15.10 38.29
CA GLY A 13 -0.06 -16.11 37.38
C GLY A 13 -0.69 -16.18 35.99
N ALA A 14 -1.68 -15.32 35.68
CA ALA A 14 -2.37 -15.28 34.38
C ALA A 14 -1.77 -14.28 33.38
N SER A 15 -0.56 -13.78 33.65
CA SER A 15 0.04 -12.64 32.94
C SER A 15 1.45 -12.96 32.45
N GLN A 16 1.57 -13.91 31.53
CA GLN A 16 2.64 -13.98 30.51
C GLN A 16 2.43 -15.23 29.63
N LEU A 17 1.26 -15.35 28.99
CA LEU A 17 1.23 -16.04 27.71
C LEU A 17 2.02 -15.12 26.76
N GLN A 18 3.18 -15.57 26.25
CA GLN A 18 3.84 -14.89 25.14
C GLN A 18 2.77 -14.69 24.05
N LYS A 19 2.41 -13.43 23.78
CA LYS A 19 1.42 -13.14 22.76
C LYS A 19 1.99 -13.63 21.43
N LYS A 20 1.34 -14.62 20.83
CA LYS A 20 1.72 -15.24 19.55
C LYS A 20 1.65 -14.27 18.36
N TYR A 21 1.04 -13.11 18.58
CA TYR A 21 0.84 -12.07 17.60
C TYR A 21 0.75 -10.69 18.27
N ILE A 22 0.96 -9.66 17.48
CA ILE A 22 0.83 -8.25 17.85
C ILE A 22 -0.28 -7.64 17.00
N VAL A 23 -1.23 -6.95 17.63
CA VAL A 23 -2.23 -6.15 16.90
C VAL A 23 -1.64 -4.77 16.66
N LEU A 24 -1.66 -4.34 15.40
CA LEU A 24 -1.09 -3.08 14.93
C LEU A 24 -2.22 -2.10 14.59
N SER A 25 -2.13 -0.88 15.11
CA SER A 25 -2.99 0.24 14.72
C SER A 25 -2.56 0.84 13.38
N GLU A 26 -3.41 1.72 12.81
CA GLU A 26 -3.01 2.49 11.62
C GLU A 26 -1.76 3.34 11.88
N ASP A 27 -1.60 3.89 13.09
CA ASP A 27 -0.44 4.72 13.43
C ASP A 27 0.86 3.89 13.49
N ASP A 28 0.79 2.68 14.05
CA ASP A 28 1.92 1.73 14.04
C ASP A 28 2.34 1.40 12.61
N ILE A 29 1.36 1.16 11.74
CA ILE A 29 1.59 0.83 10.34
C ILE A 29 2.18 2.02 9.59
N ARG A 30 1.65 3.22 9.77
CA ARG A 30 2.19 4.46 9.18
C ARG A 30 3.64 4.68 9.61
N ALA A 31 3.96 4.49 10.89
CA ALA A 31 5.32 4.61 11.40
C ALA A 31 6.27 3.59 10.73
N ARG A 32 5.83 2.34 10.57
CA ARG A 32 6.62 1.31 9.88
C ARG A 32 6.80 1.60 8.38
N GLN A 33 5.76 2.09 7.70
CA GLN A 33 5.86 2.55 6.31
C GLN A 33 6.87 3.69 6.18
N GLU A 34 6.79 4.68 7.06
CA GLU A 34 7.69 5.84 7.09
C GLU A 34 9.15 5.43 7.33
N GLN A 35 9.38 4.50 8.25
CA GLN A 35 10.70 3.93 8.50
C GLN A 35 11.26 3.22 7.26
N ALA A 36 10.46 2.34 6.64
CA ALA A 36 10.88 1.62 5.43
C ALA A 36 11.17 2.57 4.26
N ILE A 37 10.33 3.60 4.06
CA ILE A 37 10.55 4.63 3.02
C ILE A 37 11.85 5.37 3.28
N THR A 38 12.11 5.76 4.53
CA THR A 38 13.34 6.47 4.90
C THR A 38 14.58 5.62 4.65
N GLU A 39 14.55 4.35 5.04
CA GLU A 39 15.65 3.41 4.84
C GLU A 39 15.93 3.19 3.35
N VAL A 40 14.91 2.82 2.57
CA VAL A 40 15.05 2.53 1.13
C VAL A 40 15.43 3.79 0.36
N SER A 41 14.83 4.95 0.65
CA SER A 41 15.19 6.20 -0.04
C SER A 41 16.65 6.59 0.21
N SER A 42 17.16 6.41 1.43
CA SER A 42 18.56 6.65 1.77
C SER A 42 19.50 5.64 1.11
N MET A 43 19.20 4.34 1.21
CA MET A 43 20.05 3.27 0.69
C MET A 43 20.16 3.31 -0.83
N LEU A 44 19.03 3.54 -1.52
CA LEU A 44 18.97 3.58 -2.98
C LEU A 44 19.29 4.97 -3.56
N SER A 45 19.49 5.99 -2.71
CA SER A 45 19.65 7.40 -3.12
C SER A 45 18.54 7.89 -4.06
N THR A 46 17.29 7.59 -3.70
CA THR A 46 16.09 7.96 -4.48
C THR A 46 15.19 8.92 -3.69
N SER A 47 14.22 9.52 -4.37
CA SER A 47 13.21 10.32 -3.66
C SER A 47 12.33 9.40 -2.79
N ARG A 48 11.75 9.97 -1.73
CA ARG A 48 10.81 9.26 -0.86
C ARG A 48 9.59 8.72 -1.62
N ALA A 49 9.10 9.49 -2.59
CA ALA A 49 8.00 9.06 -3.47
C ALA A 49 8.38 7.83 -4.30
N SER A 50 9.59 7.81 -4.86
CA SER A 50 10.12 6.66 -5.60
C SER A 50 10.31 5.44 -4.72
N ALA A 51 10.88 5.60 -3.52
CA ALA A 51 11.03 4.52 -2.56
C ALA A 51 9.68 3.91 -2.16
N CYS A 52 8.66 4.75 -1.95
CA CYS A 52 7.30 4.31 -1.66
C CYS A 52 6.72 3.43 -2.80
N ILE A 53 6.88 3.84 -4.05
CA ILE A 53 6.43 3.06 -5.22
C ILE A 53 7.10 1.68 -5.26
N VAL A 54 8.42 1.63 -5.06
CA VAL A 54 9.19 0.39 -5.07
C VAL A 54 8.74 -0.51 -3.91
N LEU A 55 8.63 0.04 -2.69
CA LEU A 55 8.16 -0.69 -1.51
C LEU A 55 6.78 -1.31 -1.71
N ARG A 56 5.83 -0.57 -2.31
CA ARG A 56 4.49 -1.09 -2.62
C ARG A 56 4.55 -2.31 -3.56
N HIS A 57 5.46 -2.31 -4.53
CA HIS A 57 5.62 -3.43 -5.47
C HIS A 57 6.17 -4.69 -4.79
N PHE A 58 7.04 -4.52 -3.79
CA PHE A 58 7.68 -5.61 -3.05
C PHE A 58 6.99 -5.91 -1.72
N ASN A 59 5.71 -5.55 -1.57
CA ASN A 59 4.92 -5.82 -0.36
C ASN A 59 5.64 -5.35 0.92
N TRP A 60 6.29 -4.18 0.87
CA TRP A 60 7.01 -3.57 1.99
C TRP A 60 8.12 -4.43 2.59
N ASP A 61 8.66 -5.40 1.84
CA ASP A 61 9.86 -6.15 2.20
C ASP A 61 11.12 -5.40 1.76
N VAL A 62 11.77 -4.74 2.71
CA VAL A 62 12.97 -3.92 2.47
C VAL A 62 14.14 -4.77 1.97
N ASN A 63 14.28 -6.01 2.45
CA ASN A 63 15.38 -6.88 2.03
C ASN A 63 15.20 -7.28 0.56
N GLU A 64 13.99 -7.69 0.19
CA GLU A 64 13.68 -8.04 -1.20
C GLU A 64 13.85 -6.84 -2.15
N VAL A 65 13.51 -5.62 -1.70
CA VAL A 65 13.78 -4.39 -2.45
C VAL A 65 15.27 -4.23 -2.71
N HIS A 66 16.11 -4.34 -1.68
CA HIS A 66 17.55 -4.20 -1.81
C HIS A 66 18.13 -5.29 -2.71
N ASP A 67 17.79 -6.56 -2.46
CA ASP A 67 18.28 -7.70 -3.23
C ASP A 67 17.93 -7.57 -4.71
N SER A 68 16.67 -7.27 -5.03
CA SER A 68 16.23 -7.07 -6.41
C SER A 68 16.85 -5.83 -7.06
N TRP A 69 16.98 -4.72 -6.33
CA TRP A 69 17.53 -3.48 -6.87
C TRP A 69 19.03 -3.61 -7.18
N PHE A 70 19.81 -4.18 -6.28
CA PHE A 70 21.25 -4.34 -6.47
C PHE A 70 21.57 -5.46 -7.48
N ALA A 71 20.65 -6.40 -7.70
CA ALA A 71 20.76 -7.37 -8.79
C ALA A 71 20.48 -6.74 -10.17
N ASP A 72 19.40 -5.97 -10.32
CA ASP A 72 19.01 -5.35 -11.60
C ASP A 72 18.09 -4.12 -11.39
N GLU A 73 18.71 -2.95 -11.20
CA GLU A 73 18.01 -1.66 -11.04
C GLU A 73 17.08 -1.34 -12.23
N GLU A 74 17.52 -1.62 -13.46
CA GLU A 74 16.76 -1.26 -14.67
C GLU A 74 15.47 -2.07 -14.76
N LYS A 75 15.54 -3.37 -14.47
CA LYS A 75 14.36 -4.23 -14.39
C LYS A 75 13.39 -3.73 -13.32
N VAL A 76 13.87 -3.41 -12.11
CA VAL A 76 13.02 -2.88 -11.04
C VAL A 76 12.33 -1.57 -11.47
N ARG A 77 13.06 -0.66 -12.11
CA ARG A 77 12.48 0.59 -12.64
C ARG A 77 11.39 0.33 -13.67
N LYS A 78 11.63 -0.61 -14.59
CA LYS A 78 10.68 -0.95 -15.66
C LYS A 78 9.41 -1.60 -15.10
N THR A 79 9.54 -2.53 -14.15
CA THR A 79 8.39 -3.23 -13.54
C THR A 79 7.57 -2.30 -12.64
N THR A 80 8.23 -1.46 -11.87
CA THR A 80 7.57 -0.45 -11.03
C THR A 80 7.02 0.71 -11.85
N GLY A 81 7.45 0.87 -13.10
CA GLY A 81 7.07 1.98 -13.98
C GLY A 81 7.64 3.32 -13.53
N TRP A 82 8.66 3.28 -12.66
CA TRP A 82 9.37 4.48 -12.28
C TRP A 82 10.52 4.71 -13.27
N LEU A 83 10.21 5.50 -14.29
CA LEU A 83 11.18 5.90 -15.30
C LEU A 83 12.09 7.00 -14.74
N LYS A 84 13.42 6.88 -14.98
CA LYS A 84 14.31 8.05 -14.93
C LYS A 84 13.76 9.03 -15.96
N ILE A 85 13.32 10.21 -15.50
CA ILE A 85 12.75 11.30 -16.28
C ILE A 85 13.26 11.32 -17.74
N PRO A 86 12.41 11.29 -18.77
CA PRO A 86 12.72 11.88 -20.06
C PRO A 86 12.33 13.36 -20.01
N VAL A 87 13.37 14.20 -19.98
CA VAL A 87 13.50 15.44 -20.76
C VAL A 87 12.18 16.11 -21.16
N VAL A 88 11.51 16.81 -20.24
CA VAL A 88 10.80 18.05 -20.58
C VAL A 88 11.02 19.07 -19.46
N SER A 89 12.29 19.31 -19.16
CA SER A 89 12.73 20.56 -18.58
C SER A 89 13.75 21.16 -19.52
N ASP A 90 13.42 21.24 -20.81
CA ASP A 90 14.05 22.28 -21.61
C ASP A 90 13.43 23.60 -21.15
N PRO A 91 14.19 24.49 -20.49
CA PRO A 91 13.71 25.80 -20.09
C PRO A 91 13.19 26.62 -21.28
N SER A 92 13.58 26.28 -22.51
CA SER A 92 13.12 26.93 -23.75
C SER A 92 11.62 26.74 -24.05
N LEU A 93 10.99 25.68 -23.54
CA LEU A 93 9.54 25.48 -23.65
C LEU A 93 8.77 26.33 -22.64
N ASN A 94 9.44 26.77 -21.56
CA ASN A 94 8.84 27.58 -20.50
C ASN A 94 8.64 29.05 -20.93
N ASP A 95 9.37 29.51 -21.95
CA ASP A 95 9.24 30.86 -22.52
C ASP A 95 8.05 30.99 -23.48
N ASN A 96 7.50 29.88 -23.98
CA ASN A 96 6.35 29.88 -24.88
C ASN A 96 5.03 29.66 -24.14
N LYS A 97 4.58 30.65 -23.36
CA LYS A 97 3.20 30.71 -22.79
C LYS A 97 2.07 30.52 -23.83
N ARG A 98 2.39 30.57 -25.12
CA ARG A 98 1.49 30.34 -26.25
C ARG A 98 1.47 28.90 -26.76
N LEU A 99 2.37 28.02 -26.30
CA LEU A 99 2.39 26.63 -26.75
C LEU A 99 1.11 25.93 -26.28
N ARG A 100 0.33 25.47 -27.24
CA ARG A 100 -0.85 24.64 -27.01
C ARG A 100 -0.49 23.19 -27.28
N ILE A 101 -0.94 22.30 -26.42
CA ILE A 101 -0.71 20.87 -26.49
C ILE A 101 -2.06 20.18 -26.57
N THR A 102 -2.20 19.27 -27.54
CA THR A 102 -3.39 18.47 -27.73
C THR A 102 -3.43 17.34 -26.70
N CYS A 103 -4.53 17.25 -25.95
CA CYS A 103 -4.74 16.14 -25.02
C CYS A 103 -5.03 14.84 -25.78
N GLN A 104 -4.32 13.76 -25.45
CA GLN A 104 -4.46 12.46 -26.12
C GLN A 104 -5.73 11.67 -25.74
N ILE A 105 -6.57 12.19 -24.83
CA ILE A 105 -7.83 11.55 -24.41
C ILE A 105 -9.03 12.26 -25.05
N CYS A 106 -9.13 13.58 -24.89
CA CYS A 106 -10.25 14.36 -25.43
C CYS A 106 -9.97 15.01 -26.80
N PHE A 107 -8.73 15.00 -27.26
CA PHE A 107 -8.27 15.61 -28.53
C PHE A 107 -8.43 17.14 -28.62
N ASP A 108 -8.72 17.82 -27.51
CA ASP A 108 -8.75 19.28 -27.43
C ASP A 108 -7.36 19.88 -27.11
N ASP A 109 -7.15 21.13 -27.53
CA ASP A 109 -5.91 21.88 -27.30
C ASP A 109 -5.95 22.72 -26.03
N TYR A 110 -4.93 22.58 -25.19
CA TYR A 110 -4.81 23.34 -23.93
C TYR A 110 -3.45 24.06 -23.84
N PRO A 111 -3.37 25.18 -23.10
CA PRO A 111 -2.07 25.77 -22.75
C PRO A 111 -1.18 24.75 -22.04
N CYS A 112 0.12 24.73 -22.36
CA CYS A 112 1.09 23.82 -21.76
C CYS A 112 1.02 23.78 -20.22
N ASN A 113 0.85 24.94 -19.56
CA ASN A 113 0.74 25.04 -18.10
C ASN A 113 -0.55 24.49 -17.48
N ARG A 114 -1.48 23.97 -18.29
CA ARG A 114 -2.70 23.28 -17.85
C ARG A 114 -2.68 21.78 -18.16
N MET A 115 -1.53 21.28 -18.61
CA MET A 115 -1.30 19.88 -18.93
C MET A 115 -0.56 19.19 -17.79
N PHE A 116 -0.90 17.92 -17.58
CA PHE A 116 -0.36 17.08 -16.52
C PHE A 116 0.06 15.74 -17.10
N GLY A 117 1.11 15.13 -16.56
CA GLY A 117 1.63 13.88 -17.07
C GLY A 117 2.43 13.15 -16.01
N ALA A 118 2.49 11.82 -16.15
CA ALA A 118 3.43 11.00 -15.41
C ALA A 118 4.87 11.29 -15.88
N SER A 119 5.85 10.64 -15.25
CA SER A 119 7.25 10.85 -15.60
C SER A 119 7.62 10.39 -17.02
N CYS A 120 6.73 9.82 -17.83
CA CYS A 120 6.98 9.46 -19.23
C CYS A 120 6.94 10.64 -20.23
N GLY A 121 6.47 11.82 -19.82
CA GLY A 121 6.31 12.97 -20.72
C GLY A 121 5.01 13.01 -21.53
N HIS A 122 4.18 11.96 -21.49
CA HIS A 122 2.81 12.00 -22.01
C HIS A 122 1.95 12.98 -21.20
N LEU A 123 1.30 13.91 -21.89
CA LEU A 123 0.55 15.02 -21.29
C LEU A 123 -0.95 14.93 -21.59
N PHE A 124 -1.74 15.23 -20.57
CA PHE A 124 -3.21 15.18 -20.58
C PHE A 124 -3.77 16.45 -19.95
N CYS A 125 -4.94 16.89 -20.40
CA CYS A 125 -5.59 18.02 -19.76
C CYS A 125 -6.02 17.66 -18.34
N ARG A 126 -6.14 18.68 -17.49
CA ARG A 126 -6.54 18.53 -16.08
C ARG A 126 -7.79 17.65 -15.91
N THR A 127 -8.83 17.92 -16.69
CA THR A 127 -10.13 17.24 -16.57
C THR A 127 -10.01 15.74 -16.88
N CYS A 128 -9.33 15.38 -17.97
CA CYS A 128 -9.19 13.97 -18.33
C CYS A 128 -8.38 13.19 -17.29
N LEU A 129 -7.25 13.74 -16.83
CA LEU A 129 -6.43 13.03 -15.85
C LEU A 129 -7.08 12.99 -14.46
N GLN A 130 -7.80 14.03 -14.06
CA GLN A 130 -8.60 14.04 -12.83
C GLN A 130 -9.69 12.96 -12.87
N THR A 131 -10.45 12.85 -13.97
CA THR A 131 -11.47 11.80 -14.12
C THR A 131 -10.84 10.42 -14.08
N TYR A 132 -9.72 10.22 -14.77
CA TYR A 132 -9.00 8.94 -14.77
C TYR A 132 -8.55 8.51 -13.36
N ILE A 133 -7.95 9.44 -12.59
CA ILE A 133 -7.57 9.22 -11.20
C ILE A 133 -8.79 8.88 -10.34
N ALA A 134 -9.87 9.66 -10.45
CA ALA A 134 -11.08 9.47 -9.65
C ALA A 134 -11.76 8.12 -9.93
N MET A 135 -11.83 7.70 -11.20
CA MET A 135 -12.34 6.36 -11.56
C MET A 135 -11.47 5.26 -10.97
N SER A 136 -10.14 5.38 -11.08
CA SER A 136 -9.24 4.38 -10.53
C SER A 136 -9.37 4.22 -9.00
N ILE A 137 -9.53 5.32 -8.27
CA ILE A 137 -9.76 5.29 -6.81
C ILE A 137 -11.11 4.64 -6.48
N LYS A 138 -12.14 4.89 -7.29
CA LYS A 138 -13.46 4.29 -7.15
C LYS A 138 -13.42 2.78 -7.39
N ASP A 139 -12.59 2.31 -8.33
CA ASP A 139 -12.45 0.90 -8.67
C ASP A 139 -11.70 0.10 -7.59
N GLY A 140 -10.81 0.74 -6.83
CA GLY A 140 -10.20 0.13 -5.64
C GLY A 140 -8.73 0.47 -5.43
N SER A 141 -8.06 -0.35 -4.61
CA SER A 141 -6.63 -0.18 -4.26
C SER A 141 -5.67 -0.30 -5.44
N GLY A 142 -6.14 -0.77 -6.60
CA GLY A 142 -5.37 -0.78 -7.85
C GLY A 142 -4.88 0.60 -8.27
N CYS A 143 -5.51 1.68 -7.78
CA CYS A 143 -5.07 3.06 -8.00
C CYS A 143 -3.65 3.35 -7.51
N LEU A 144 -3.12 2.58 -6.55
CA LEU A 144 -1.74 2.73 -6.05
C LEU A 144 -0.67 2.40 -7.10
N PHE A 145 -1.07 1.68 -8.16
CA PHE A 145 -0.23 1.25 -9.28
C PHE A 145 -0.75 1.80 -10.62
N LEU A 146 -1.56 2.86 -10.57
CA LEU A 146 -2.18 3.46 -11.75
C LEU A 146 -1.11 3.83 -12.78
N ARG A 147 -1.28 3.33 -14.01
CA ARG A 147 -0.37 3.59 -15.13
C ARG A 147 -0.80 4.81 -15.92
N CYS A 148 0.14 5.38 -16.65
CA CYS A 148 -0.10 6.41 -17.65
C CYS A 148 -1.30 6.01 -18.53
N PRO A 149 -2.23 6.93 -18.84
CA PRO A 149 -3.37 6.64 -19.71
C PRO A 149 -3.00 6.23 -21.14
N GLU A 150 -1.75 6.43 -21.57
CA GLU A 150 -1.26 5.94 -22.86
C GLU A 150 -1.08 4.41 -22.80
N GLY A 151 -1.71 3.69 -23.74
CA GLY A 151 -1.88 2.23 -23.71
C GLY A 151 -0.62 1.37 -23.62
N GLU A 152 0.51 1.77 -24.21
CA GLU A 152 1.77 0.99 -24.15
C GLU A 152 2.72 1.51 -23.06
N CYS A 153 2.33 2.55 -22.34
CA CYS A 153 3.21 3.22 -21.39
C CYS A 153 3.12 2.58 -19.99
N SER A 154 4.22 2.02 -19.51
CA SER A 154 4.29 1.45 -18.16
C SER A 154 4.54 2.49 -17.05
N ALA A 155 4.67 3.78 -17.38
CA ALA A 155 4.98 4.80 -16.39
C ALA A 155 3.88 4.90 -15.33
N ILE A 156 4.28 4.98 -14.07
CA ILE A 156 3.35 5.13 -12.95
C ILE A 156 2.89 6.57 -12.81
N VAL A 157 1.60 6.76 -12.56
CA VAL A 157 1.03 8.04 -12.13
C VAL A 157 1.45 8.25 -10.69
N GLY A 158 2.42 9.14 -10.46
CA GLY A 158 2.99 9.38 -9.14
C GLY A 158 2.03 10.06 -8.17
N ASP A 159 2.28 9.87 -6.87
CA ASP A 159 1.47 10.38 -5.77
C ASP A 159 1.25 11.92 -5.85
N GLU A 160 2.21 12.67 -6.39
CA GLU A 160 2.10 14.12 -6.65
C GLU A 160 0.92 14.51 -7.55
N LEU A 161 0.56 13.66 -8.53
CA LEU A 161 -0.58 13.90 -9.41
C LEU A 161 -1.91 13.64 -8.70
N PHE A 162 -1.94 12.65 -7.81
CA PHE A 162 -3.09 12.44 -6.93
C PHE A 162 -3.27 13.66 -6.01
N ASP A 163 -2.19 14.17 -5.44
CA ASP A 163 -2.22 15.39 -4.62
C ASP A 163 -2.66 16.64 -5.40
N ALA A 164 -2.26 16.78 -6.66
CA ALA A 164 -2.62 17.93 -7.47
C ALA A 164 -4.06 17.88 -8.02
N LEU A 165 -4.59 16.68 -8.31
CA LEU A 165 -5.79 16.52 -9.13
C LEU A 165 -6.98 15.89 -8.41
N ALA A 166 -6.75 15.06 -7.39
CA ALA A 166 -7.84 14.38 -6.69
C ALA A 166 -8.63 15.34 -5.79
N THR A 167 -9.91 15.02 -5.58
CA THR A 167 -10.75 15.73 -4.60
C THR A 167 -10.32 15.39 -3.17
N TYR A 168 -10.81 16.13 -2.18
CA TYR A 168 -10.52 15.84 -0.78
C TYR A 168 -10.95 14.41 -0.38
N ASP A 169 -12.16 13.99 -0.74
CA ASP A 169 -12.67 12.67 -0.41
C ASP A 169 -11.89 11.55 -1.11
N ASP A 170 -11.50 11.77 -2.36
CA ASP A 170 -10.68 10.83 -3.12
C ASP A 170 -9.28 10.69 -2.51
N LYS A 171 -8.68 11.78 -2.02
CA LYS A 171 -7.41 11.73 -1.29
C LYS A 171 -7.52 10.91 -0.01
N LEU A 172 -8.59 11.07 0.76
CA LEU A 172 -8.81 10.26 1.96
C LEU A 172 -8.86 8.76 1.63
N LYS A 173 -9.58 8.39 0.56
CA LYS A 173 -9.63 6.99 0.08
C LYS A 173 -8.27 6.50 -0.41
N TYR A 174 -7.56 7.32 -1.19
CA TYR A 174 -6.21 7.00 -1.66
C TYR A 174 -5.24 6.77 -0.49
N CYS A 175 -5.24 7.66 0.50
CA CYS A 175 -4.44 7.50 1.72
C CYS A 175 -4.82 6.24 2.50
N TRP A 176 -6.11 5.90 2.56
CA TRP A 176 -6.58 4.66 3.18
C TRP A 176 -6.05 3.42 2.46
N TYR A 177 -6.12 3.39 1.12
CA TYR A 177 -5.52 2.31 0.33
C TYR A 177 -4.00 2.25 0.55
N LEU A 178 -3.32 3.39 0.60
CA LEU A 178 -1.88 3.45 0.79
C LEU A 178 -1.45 2.83 2.12
N VAL A 179 -2.13 3.15 3.22
CA VAL A 179 -1.87 2.48 4.52
C VAL A 179 -2.13 0.98 4.42
N ARG A 180 -3.26 0.60 3.82
CA ARG A 180 -3.65 -0.81 3.68
C ARG A 180 -2.79 -1.61 2.72
N SER A 181 -1.99 -0.95 1.89
CA SER A 181 -0.98 -1.62 1.08
C SER A 181 0.13 -2.25 1.93
N TYR A 182 0.26 -1.88 3.21
CA TYR A 182 1.18 -2.53 4.14
C TYR A 182 0.70 -3.95 4.46
N VAL A 183 1.18 -4.89 3.66
CA VAL A 183 0.98 -6.32 3.82
C VAL A 183 2.37 -6.93 3.70
N LYS A 184 2.83 -7.61 4.75
CA LYS A 184 4.10 -8.36 4.74
C LYS A 184 3.81 -9.83 4.92
N LYS A 185 4.83 -10.68 4.76
CA LYS A 185 4.69 -12.14 4.96
C LYS A 185 4.08 -12.49 6.32
N ASP A 186 4.41 -11.72 7.34
CA ASP A 186 4.04 -11.87 8.75
C ASP A 186 2.94 -10.88 9.21
N VAL A 187 2.45 -9.98 8.34
CA VAL A 187 1.42 -8.97 8.70
C VAL A 187 0.20 -9.08 7.79
N LYS A 188 -0.99 -9.21 8.38
CA LYS A 188 -2.27 -9.26 7.65
C LYS A 188 -3.31 -8.33 8.28
N TRP A 189 -4.10 -7.66 7.44
CA TRP A 189 -5.23 -6.85 7.89
C TRP A 189 -6.34 -7.71 8.47
N CYS A 190 -7.03 -7.21 9.50
CA CYS A 190 -8.26 -7.82 9.97
C CYS A 190 -9.31 -7.83 8.84
N PRO A 191 -10.02 -8.96 8.61
CA PRO A 191 -10.99 -9.08 7.53
C PRO A 191 -12.35 -8.42 7.85
N ALA A 192 -12.59 -8.02 9.11
CA ALA A 192 -13.82 -7.33 9.48
C ALA A 192 -13.99 -6.02 8.70
N SER A 193 -15.22 -5.76 8.24
CA SER A 193 -15.58 -4.53 7.54
C SER A 193 -15.22 -3.31 8.38
N ASP A 194 -14.64 -2.29 7.73
CA ASP A 194 -14.23 -1.02 8.34
C ASP A 194 -13.19 -1.13 9.47
N CYS A 195 -12.62 -2.32 9.70
CA CYS A 195 -11.55 -2.49 10.69
C CYS A 195 -10.24 -1.87 10.23
N LYS A 196 -9.61 -1.15 11.16
CA LYS A 196 -8.39 -0.35 10.97
C LYS A 196 -7.13 -1.01 11.55
N TYR A 197 -7.25 -2.25 12.03
CA TYR A 197 -6.14 -2.95 12.66
C TYR A 197 -5.60 -4.05 11.76
N ALA A 198 -4.29 -4.27 11.85
CA ALA A 198 -3.61 -5.44 11.29
C ALA A 198 -3.07 -6.33 12.42
N VAL A 199 -2.67 -7.54 12.06
CA VAL A 199 -2.08 -8.51 12.98
C VAL A 199 -0.76 -9.01 12.41
N GLU A 200 0.31 -8.80 13.18
CA GLU A 200 1.64 -9.35 12.96
C GLU A 200 1.77 -10.65 13.73
N PHE A 201 2.09 -11.76 13.06
CA PHE A 201 2.22 -13.07 13.69
C PHE A 201 3.69 -13.37 14.00
N VAL A 202 3.99 -13.69 15.26
CA VAL A 202 5.35 -13.79 15.81
C VAL A 202 5.70 -15.22 16.23
N ALA A 203 4.73 -16.13 16.27
CA ALA A 203 4.93 -17.51 16.71
C ALA A 203 5.28 -18.49 15.58
N ASP A 204 5.98 -19.56 15.93
CA ASP A 204 6.25 -20.70 15.05
C ASP A 204 5.00 -21.59 14.86
N ALA A 205 4.96 -22.29 13.72
CA ALA A 205 3.76 -22.81 13.06
C ALA A 205 2.93 -23.88 13.79
N ASP A 206 3.39 -24.36 14.95
CA ASP A 206 2.87 -25.54 15.67
C ASP A 206 1.72 -25.23 16.65
N ASP A 207 1.40 -23.93 16.79
CA ASP A 207 0.36 -23.41 17.65
C ASP A 207 -0.86 -22.89 16.86
N SER A 208 -2.02 -22.76 17.53
CA SER A 208 -3.24 -22.20 16.90
C SER A 208 -2.94 -20.86 16.18
N CYS A 209 -3.43 -20.74 14.93
CA CYS A 209 -3.35 -19.52 14.11
C CYS A 209 -4.43 -18.49 14.44
N ASP A 210 -5.36 -18.81 15.35
CA ASP A 210 -6.48 -17.93 15.64
C ASP A 210 -6.00 -16.70 16.42
N VAL A 211 -6.38 -15.53 15.91
CA VAL A 211 -6.03 -14.24 16.49
C VAL A 211 -7.30 -13.49 16.86
N LEU A 212 -7.22 -12.63 17.88
CA LEU A 212 -8.27 -11.71 18.27
C LEU A 212 -7.80 -10.30 17.94
N CYS A 213 -8.53 -9.64 17.05
CA CYS A 213 -8.28 -8.25 16.70
C CYS A 213 -8.79 -7.33 17.82
N GLU A 214 -8.24 -6.12 17.92
CA GLU A 214 -8.70 -5.08 18.85
C GLU A 214 -10.17 -4.67 18.58
N CYS A 215 -10.67 -4.83 17.35
CA CYS A 215 -12.08 -4.61 17.04
C CYS A 215 -13.02 -5.71 17.59
N GLY A 216 -12.48 -6.75 18.22
CA GLY A 216 -13.23 -7.88 18.75
C GLY A 216 -13.47 -9.02 17.75
N HIS A 217 -13.13 -8.86 16.47
CA HIS A 217 -13.24 -9.92 15.48
C HIS A 217 -12.11 -10.95 15.65
N SER A 218 -12.46 -12.23 15.63
CA SER A 218 -11.51 -13.34 15.71
C SER A 218 -11.46 -14.12 14.41
N PHE A 219 -10.26 -14.33 13.88
CA PHE A 219 -10.03 -14.97 12.59
C PHE A 219 -8.77 -15.84 12.61
N CYS A 220 -8.68 -16.88 11.77
CA CYS A 220 -7.41 -17.59 11.60
C CYS A 220 -6.47 -16.77 10.72
N TRP A 221 -5.29 -16.46 11.26
CA TRP A 221 -4.28 -15.67 10.56
C TRP A 221 -3.78 -16.34 9.28
N LYS A 222 -3.75 -17.68 9.19
CA LYS A 222 -3.29 -18.40 7.98
C LYS A 222 -4.24 -18.19 6.79
N CYS A 223 -5.53 -18.45 6.96
CA CYS A 223 -6.51 -18.44 5.85
C CYS A 223 -7.41 -17.19 5.79
N THR A 224 -7.35 -16.30 6.79
CA THR A 224 -8.17 -15.07 6.91
C THR A 224 -9.69 -15.27 7.02
N MET A 225 -10.13 -16.51 7.27
CA MET A 225 -11.52 -16.84 7.60
C MET A 225 -11.76 -16.73 9.11
N ASP A 226 -13.01 -16.84 9.53
CA ASP A 226 -13.39 -16.89 10.96
C ASP A 226 -12.54 -17.91 11.73
N ALA A 227 -12.24 -17.58 12.98
CA ALA A 227 -11.46 -18.43 13.87
C ALA A 227 -12.11 -19.82 13.95
N HIS A 228 -11.34 -20.85 13.65
CA HIS A 228 -11.87 -22.18 13.37
C HIS A 228 -11.13 -23.28 14.11
N HIS A 229 -10.21 -22.97 15.03
CA HIS A 229 -9.59 -23.98 15.88
C HIS A 229 -10.66 -24.77 16.67
N PRO A 230 -10.57 -26.11 16.76
CA PRO A 230 -9.45 -26.97 16.36
C PRO A 230 -9.47 -27.49 14.92
N VAL A 231 -10.42 -27.07 14.08
CA VAL A 231 -10.51 -27.47 12.67
C VAL A 231 -9.32 -26.87 11.89
N ASP A 232 -8.71 -27.64 11.00
CA ASP A 232 -7.63 -27.15 10.13
C ASP A 232 -8.17 -26.31 8.96
N CYS A 233 -7.32 -25.46 8.37
CA CYS A 233 -7.73 -24.57 7.27
C CYS A 233 -8.19 -25.31 6.00
N ASN A 234 -7.69 -26.52 5.73
CA ASN A 234 -8.04 -27.29 4.52
C ASN A 234 -9.47 -27.83 4.61
N SER A 235 -9.92 -28.15 5.82
CA SER A 235 -11.28 -28.60 6.08
C SER A 235 -12.30 -27.46 5.92
N VAL A 236 -11.94 -26.22 6.28
CA VAL A 236 -12.83 -25.04 6.16
C VAL A 236 -12.98 -24.55 4.72
N SER A 237 -11.92 -24.64 3.91
CA SER A 237 -11.94 -24.16 2.51
C SER A 237 -12.85 -24.97 1.57
N THR A 238 -13.29 -26.15 2.00
CA THR A 238 -14.17 -27.05 1.22
C THR A 238 -15.65 -26.96 1.61
N ALA A 239 -15.99 -26.20 2.67
CA ALA A 239 -17.37 -26.00 3.07
C ALA A 239 -18.06 -25.01 2.11
N PRO A 240 -19.21 -25.36 1.50
CA PRO A 240 -19.95 -24.42 0.67
C PRO A 240 -20.37 -23.21 1.52
N ARG A 241 -20.04 -22.00 1.06
CA ARG A 241 -20.57 -20.76 1.65
C ARG A 241 -22.09 -20.82 1.57
N VAL A 242 -22.74 -20.96 2.72
CA VAL A 242 -24.19 -20.75 2.82
C VAL A 242 -24.40 -19.25 2.66
N VAL A 243 -24.78 -18.86 1.45
CA VAL A 243 -25.30 -17.53 1.12
C VAL A 243 -26.70 -17.33 1.70
#